data_AF-A0A1G9XP20-F1
#
_entry.id   AF-A0A1G9XP20-F1
#
_cell.length_a   1.000
_cell.length_b   1.000
_cell.length_c   1.000
_cell.angle_alpha   90.00
_cell.angle_beta   90.00
_cell.angle_gamma   90.00
#
_symmetry.space_group_name_H-M   'P 1'
#
loop_
_entity.id
_entity.type
_entity.pdbx_description
1 polymer ?
#
loop_
_entity_poly.entity_id
_entity_poly.type
_entity_poly.pdbx_seq_one_letter_code
_entity_poly.pdbx_strand_id
1 'polypeptide(L)'
;MSFTVRKALQMDHMKDAELIGGSGGLDRIISCVDISETPDLYEWLRPNEFLITTGYSIRDNLESQMKLLRSLLQTQGAVLAVKFGRFIGSIPQELVDLSDEFDIPLISLSDNLPFIDITYPLMQCIVNNQARQLEYSEKIYKMLTKVALETNNLESISSALESILDGIKVIQHGALDGMTREALKILNRRNRIVYL
;
A
#
# COMPACT_ATOMS: atom_id res chain seq x y z
N MET A 1 -0.46 6.85 -7.67
CA MET A 1 -0.08 5.42 -7.53
C MET A 1 0.47 5.20 -6.14
N SER A 2 -0.13 4.30 -5.36
CA SER A 2 0.29 4.01 -3.99
C SER A 2 1.76 3.56 -3.87
N PHE A 3 2.36 3.84 -2.72
CA PHE A 3 3.68 3.35 -2.33
C PHE A 3 3.54 1.94 -1.74
N THR A 4 4.36 0.99 -2.17
CA THR A 4 4.21 -0.45 -1.83
C THR A 4 5.52 -1.03 -1.33
N VAL A 5 5.47 -2.19 -0.68
CA VAL A 5 6.66 -2.91 -0.19
C VAL A 5 7.66 -3.20 -1.32
N ARG A 6 7.17 -3.59 -2.50
CA ARG A 6 7.98 -3.78 -3.71
C ARG A 6 8.79 -2.53 -4.07
N LYS A 7 8.16 -1.35 -3.99
CA LYS A 7 8.84 -0.08 -4.29
C LYS A 7 9.84 0.29 -3.21
N ALA A 8 9.51 0.02 -1.94
CA ALA A 8 10.43 0.24 -0.83
C ALA A 8 11.71 -0.59 -1.00
N LEU A 9 11.60 -1.89 -1.29
CA LEU A 9 12.76 -2.77 -1.50
C LEU A 9 13.63 -2.39 -2.71
N GLN A 10 13.11 -1.64 -3.67
CA GLN A 10 13.86 -1.14 -4.83
C GLN A 10 14.67 0.13 -4.52
N MET A 11 14.51 0.73 -3.34
CA MET A 11 15.23 1.94 -2.95
C MET A 11 16.70 1.64 -2.67
N ASP A 12 17.59 2.58 -3.01
CA ASP A 12 19.04 2.41 -2.79
C ASP A 12 19.41 2.11 -1.34
N HIS A 13 18.68 2.68 -0.38
CA HIS A 13 18.89 2.48 1.05
C HIS A 13 18.40 1.13 1.58
N MET A 14 17.70 0.35 0.75
CA MET A 14 17.20 -1.00 1.08
C MET A 14 18.03 -2.11 0.42
N LYS A 15 19.19 -1.80 -0.20
CA LYS A 15 20.03 -2.79 -0.89
C LYS A 15 20.57 -3.90 0.01
N ASP A 16 20.82 -3.56 1.28
CA ASP A 16 21.29 -4.51 2.30
C ASP A 16 20.14 -5.12 3.11
N ALA A 17 18.90 -4.92 2.66
CA ALA A 17 17.71 -5.55 3.21
C ALA A 17 17.36 -6.78 2.39
N GLU A 18 17.10 -7.89 3.06
CA GLU A 18 16.77 -9.16 2.43
C GLU A 18 15.32 -9.54 2.73
N LEU A 19 14.53 -9.81 1.68
CA LEU A 19 13.22 -10.41 1.86
C LEU A 19 13.40 -11.90 2.16
N ILE A 20 13.05 -12.30 3.38
CA ILE A 20 13.27 -13.68 3.85
C ILE A 20 11.97 -14.51 3.90
N GLY A 21 10.81 -13.88 3.75
CA GLY A 21 9.50 -14.55 3.68
C GLY A 21 8.38 -13.60 3.22
N GLY A 22 7.22 -14.16 2.87
CA GLY A 22 5.99 -13.43 2.57
C GLY A 22 5.99 -12.73 1.21
N SER A 23 6.61 -13.35 0.21
CA SER A 23 6.81 -12.74 -1.11
C SER A 23 5.52 -12.39 -1.87
N GLY A 24 4.40 -13.07 -1.60
CA GLY A 24 3.09 -12.71 -2.17
C GLY A 24 2.56 -11.36 -1.67
N GLY A 25 3.10 -10.85 -0.55
CA GLY A 25 2.71 -9.58 0.06
C GLY A 25 3.43 -8.33 -0.48
N LEU A 26 4.24 -8.44 -1.53
CA LEU A 26 5.06 -7.32 -2.01
C LEU A 26 4.25 -6.11 -2.50
N ASP A 27 2.99 -6.30 -2.89
CA ASP A 27 2.14 -5.21 -3.37
C ASP A 27 1.28 -4.58 -2.26
N ARG A 28 1.50 -4.97 -0.99
CA ARG A 28 0.92 -4.29 0.18
C ARG A 28 1.33 -2.82 0.19
N ILE A 29 0.36 -1.95 0.53
CA ILE A 29 0.55 -0.51 0.56
C ILE A 29 1.28 -0.13 1.85
N ILE A 30 2.19 0.84 1.75
CA ILE A 30 2.84 1.47 2.90
C ILE A 30 2.30 2.89 3.03
N SER A 31 1.75 3.24 4.19
CA SER A 31 1.31 4.60 4.50
C SER A 31 1.96 5.22 5.72
N CYS A 32 2.67 4.43 6.53
CA CYS A 32 3.50 4.91 7.63
C CYS A 32 4.68 3.98 7.84
N VAL A 33 5.71 4.49 8.51
CA VAL A 33 6.85 3.73 9.00
C VAL A 33 6.99 4.02 10.49
N ASP A 34 7.25 2.97 11.27
CA ASP A 34 7.46 3.10 12.71
C ASP A 34 8.61 2.21 13.19
N ILE A 35 9.21 2.58 14.31
CA ILE A 35 10.25 1.80 14.99
C ILE A 35 9.73 1.48 16.38
N SER A 36 9.70 0.20 16.74
CA SER A 36 9.28 -0.21 18.09
C SER A 36 10.21 -1.23 18.73
N GLU A 37 10.42 -1.06 20.03
CA GLU A 37 11.21 -1.95 20.88
C GLU A 37 10.45 -2.36 22.15
N THR A 38 9.17 -2.01 22.25
CA THR A 38 8.35 -2.30 23.43
C THR A 38 7.72 -3.70 23.33
N PRO A 39 7.56 -4.43 24.46
CA PRO A 39 6.98 -5.77 24.44
C PRO A 39 5.48 -5.79 24.11
N ASP A 40 4.77 -4.68 24.40
CA ASP A 40 3.31 -4.56 24.25
C ASP A 40 2.91 -3.76 23.00
N LEU A 41 3.78 -3.72 21.99
CA LEU A 41 3.63 -2.84 20.83
C LEU A 41 2.38 -3.11 19.99
N TYR A 42 1.78 -4.30 20.12
CA TYR A 42 0.62 -4.73 19.34
C TYR A 42 -0.62 -3.84 19.52
N GLU A 43 -0.74 -3.10 20.62
CA GLU A 43 -1.87 -2.18 20.86
C GLU A 43 -1.80 -0.91 20.00
N TRP A 44 -0.62 -0.59 19.45
CA TRP A 44 -0.34 0.69 18.79
C TRP A 44 -0.12 0.55 17.28
N LEU A 45 -0.14 -0.69 16.78
CA LEU A 45 0.06 -1.00 15.38
C LEU A 45 -1.02 -0.41 14.49
N ARG A 46 -0.62 0.03 13.30
CA ARG A 46 -1.51 0.69 12.34
C ARG A 46 -1.62 -0.10 11.04
N PRO A 47 -2.75 0.06 10.31
CA PRO A 47 -2.85 -0.45 8.96
C PRO A 47 -1.76 0.13 8.05
N ASN A 48 -1.27 -0.68 7.10
CA ASN A 48 -0.27 -0.31 6.11
C ASN A 48 1.08 0.18 6.70
N GLU A 49 1.40 -0.28 7.90
CA GLU A 49 2.62 0.09 8.62
C GLU A 49 3.84 -0.72 8.14
N PHE A 50 4.93 -0.02 7.83
CA PHE A 50 6.26 -0.59 7.72
C PHE A 50 6.89 -0.58 9.12
N LEU A 51 6.84 -1.71 9.82
CA LEU A 51 7.35 -1.80 11.18
C LEU A 51 8.83 -2.22 11.16
N ILE A 52 9.66 -1.46 11.86
CA ILE A 52 11.08 -1.75 12.07
C ILE A 52 11.32 -2.09 13.54
N THR A 53 12.09 -3.13 13.81
CA THR A 53 12.48 -3.49 15.17
C THR A 53 13.82 -4.21 15.22
N THR A 54 14.49 -4.15 16.36
CA THR A 54 15.57 -5.08 16.70
C THR A 54 15.05 -6.36 17.37
N GLY A 55 13.78 -6.36 17.80
CA GLY A 55 13.19 -7.45 18.57
C GLY A 55 13.83 -7.65 19.94
N TYR A 56 14.58 -6.67 20.45
CA TYR A 56 15.40 -6.84 21.66
C TYR A 56 14.61 -7.27 22.90
N SER A 57 13.40 -6.73 23.07
CA SER A 57 12.50 -7.05 24.19
C SER A 57 11.91 -8.46 24.12
N ILE A 58 11.92 -9.08 22.94
CA ILE A 58 11.33 -10.40 22.66
C ILE A 58 12.37 -11.42 22.16
N ARG A 59 13.67 -11.09 22.22
CA ARG A 59 14.76 -11.86 21.60
C ARG A 59 14.83 -13.32 22.06
N ASP A 60 14.52 -13.57 23.34
CA ASP A 60 14.61 -14.89 23.97
C ASP A 60 13.24 -15.62 23.99
N ASN A 61 12.23 -15.09 23.29
CA ASN A 61 10.87 -15.60 23.30
C ASN A 61 10.27 -15.67 21.88
N LEU A 62 10.35 -16.85 21.27
CA LEU A 62 9.77 -17.13 19.96
C LEU A 62 8.27 -16.89 19.92
N GLU A 63 7.53 -17.25 20.97
CA GLU A 63 6.07 -17.04 21.01
C GLU A 63 5.72 -15.55 20.94
N SER A 64 6.49 -14.69 21.61
CA SER A 64 6.33 -13.23 21.50
C SER A 64 6.69 -12.69 20.12
N GLN A 65 7.71 -13.24 19.45
CA GLN A 65 8.06 -12.89 18.06
C GLN A 65 6.96 -13.29 17.09
N MET A 66 6.41 -14.49 17.26
CA MET A 66 5.26 -14.97 16.48
C MET A 66 4.01 -14.13 16.74
N LYS A 67 3.76 -13.76 18.00
CA LYS A 67 2.66 -12.87 18.39
C LYS A 67 2.79 -11.51 17.71
N LEU A 68 3.99 -10.94 17.65
CA LEU A 68 4.25 -9.69 16.93
C LEU A 68 3.82 -9.77 15.46
N LEU A 69 4.27 -10.80 14.74
CA LEU A 69 3.90 -10.96 13.32
C LEU A 69 2.38 -11.17 13.15
N ARG A 70 1.75 -11.95 14.03
CA ARG A 70 0.29 -12.14 14.04
C ARG A 70 -0.47 -10.86 14.32
N SER A 71 0.01 -10.03 15.26
CA SER A 71 -0.60 -8.72 15.55
C SER A 71 -0.47 -7.77 14.37
N LEU A 72 0.69 -7.75 13.70
CA LEU A 72 0.87 -6.96 12.48
C LEU A 72 -0.08 -7.41 11.36
N LEU A 73 -0.31 -8.71 11.20
CA LEU A 73 -1.32 -9.25 10.28
C LEU A 73 -2.73 -8.78 10.64
N GLN A 74 -3.11 -8.89 11.92
CA GLN A 74 -4.44 -8.51 12.40
C GLN A 74 -4.75 -7.01 12.18
N THR A 75 -3.75 -6.14 12.35
CA THR A 75 -3.90 -4.70 12.11
C THR A 75 -3.73 -4.32 10.64
N GLN A 76 -3.51 -5.28 9.75
CA GLN A 76 -3.25 -5.07 8.32
C GLN A 76 -1.97 -4.25 8.07
N GLY A 77 -0.94 -4.44 8.89
CA GLY A 77 0.39 -3.88 8.69
C GLY A 77 1.02 -4.34 7.37
N ALA A 78 1.90 -3.54 6.79
CA ALA A 78 2.44 -3.78 5.46
C ALA A 78 3.58 -4.79 5.47
N VAL A 79 4.49 -4.70 6.45
CA VAL A 79 5.76 -5.47 6.46
C VAL A 79 6.40 -5.39 7.83
N LEU A 80 7.05 -6.49 8.24
CA LEU A 80 7.92 -6.54 9.41
C LEU A 80 9.39 -6.55 8.95
N ALA A 81 10.18 -5.58 9.38
CA ALA A 81 11.61 -5.51 9.11
C ALA A 81 12.40 -5.61 10.41
N VAL A 82 13.29 -6.60 10.50
CA VAL A 82 13.96 -6.97 11.76
C VAL A 82 15.47 -7.01 11.58
N LYS A 83 16.19 -6.41 12.53
CA LYS A 83 17.63 -6.63 12.70
C LYS A 83 17.88 -7.88 13.53
N PHE A 84 17.94 -9.05 12.90
CA PHE A 84 18.10 -10.31 13.60
C PHE A 84 19.49 -10.46 14.26
N GLY A 85 20.55 -10.09 13.55
CA GLY A 85 21.92 -10.50 13.88
C GLY A 85 22.42 -10.08 15.26
N ARG A 86 22.12 -8.85 15.70
CA ARG A 86 22.65 -8.33 16.97
C ARG A 86 22.01 -8.92 18.23
N PHE A 87 20.72 -9.24 18.20
CA PHE A 87 19.97 -9.57 19.42
C PHE A 87 19.23 -10.90 19.37
N ILE A 88 18.64 -11.26 18.23
CA ILE A 88 17.92 -12.54 18.06
C ILE A 88 18.92 -13.64 17.65
N GLY A 89 19.95 -13.29 16.90
CA GLY A 89 20.93 -14.23 16.37
C GLY A 89 20.43 -14.87 15.08
N SER A 90 19.97 -16.12 15.15
CA SER A 90 19.44 -16.85 13.99
C SER A 90 17.99 -16.46 13.69
N ILE A 91 17.67 -16.35 12.39
CA ILE A 91 16.30 -16.16 11.92
C ILE A 91 15.47 -17.41 12.28
N PRO A 92 14.38 -17.28 13.07
CA PRO A 92 13.52 -18.42 13.38
C PRO A 92 12.74 -18.86 12.15
N GLN A 93 12.79 -20.15 11.81
CA GLN A 93 12.11 -20.70 10.63
C GLN A 93 10.59 -20.57 10.75
N GLU A 94 10.05 -20.73 11.96
CA GLU A 94 8.62 -20.60 12.23
C GLU A 94 8.09 -19.20 11.87
N LEU A 95 8.93 -18.16 12.03
CA LEU A 95 8.57 -16.80 11.67
C LEU A 95 8.53 -16.60 10.14
N VAL A 96 9.44 -17.25 9.42
CA VAL A 96 9.49 -17.29 7.95
C VAL A 96 8.28 -18.05 7.41
N ASP A 97 8.00 -19.24 7.95
CA ASP A 97 6.88 -20.07 7.53
C ASP A 97 5.54 -19.34 7.73
N LEU A 98 5.38 -18.63 8.85
CA LEU A 98 4.18 -17.82 9.11
C LEU A 98 4.09 -16.61 8.16
N SER A 99 5.23 -16.00 7.84
CA SER A 99 5.30 -14.88 6.89
C SER A 99 4.87 -15.32 5.49
N ASP A 100 5.31 -16.49 5.03
CA ASP A 100 4.91 -17.11 3.77
C ASP A 100 3.44 -17.57 3.78
N GLU A 101 2.96 -18.17 4.87
CA GLU A 101 1.56 -18.63 4.98
C GLU A 101 0.55 -17.49 4.77
N PHE A 102 0.86 -16.30 5.28
CA PHE A 102 -0.06 -15.16 5.29
C PHE A 102 0.31 -14.05 4.30
N ASP A 103 1.30 -14.27 3.43
CA ASP A 103 1.80 -13.28 2.48
C ASP A 103 2.07 -11.91 3.14
N ILE A 104 2.72 -11.94 4.32
CA ILE A 104 3.19 -10.73 4.98
C ILE A 104 4.71 -10.65 4.85
N PRO A 105 5.25 -9.66 4.13
CA PRO A 105 6.68 -9.55 3.93
C PRO A 105 7.43 -9.50 5.27
N LEU A 106 8.43 -10.35 5.38
CA LEU A 106 9.41 -10.35 6.46
C LEU A 106 10.77 -10.00 5.88
N ILE A 107 11.36 -8.93 6.38
CA ILE A 107 12.63 -8.39 5.90
C ILE A 107 13.68 -8.55 6.98
N SER A 108 14.81 -9.15 6.64
CA SER A 108 16.04 -9.09 7.43
C SER A 108 16.81 -7.82 7.08
N LEU A 109 17.14 -7.03 8.10
CA LEU A 109 17.95 -5.81 7.97
C LEU A 109 19.37 -6.07 8.46
N SER A 110 20.36 -5.55 7.71
CA SER A 110 21.75 -5.51 8.16
C SER A 110 21.89 -4.75 9.50
N ASP A 111 22.65 -5.31 10.43
CA ASP A 111 22.90 -4.69 11.74
C ASP A 111 23.58 -3.33 11.62
N ASN A 112 24.39 -3.15 10.58
CA ASN A 112 25.15 -1.93 10.31
C ASN A 112 24.29 -0.80 9.71
N LEU A 113 23.07 -1.08 9.25
CA LEU A 113 22.21 -0.11 8.57
C LEU A 113 21.48 0.76 9.61
N PRO A 114 21.79 2.06 9.76
CA PRO A 114 21.10 2.92 10.71
C PRO A 114 19.60 3.03 10.40
N PHE A 115 18.74 3.02 11.42
CA PHE A 115 17.29 3.13 11.17
C PHE A 115 16.91 4.43 10.46
N ILE A 116 17.62 5.54 10.72
CA ILE A 116 17.35 6.82 10.08
C ILE A 116 17.56 6.76 8.55
N ASP A 117 18.51 5.96 8.10
CA ASP A 117 18.81 5.79 6.67
C ASP A 117 17.72 4.99 5.94
N ILE A 118 16.86 4.29 6.69
CA ILE A 118 15.67 3.62 6.17
C ILE A 118 14.44 4.50 6.34
N THR A 119 14.20 5.01 7.55
CA THR A 119 12.95 5.70 7.89
C THR A 119 12.80 7.03 7.17
N TYR A 120 13.88 7.82 7.04
CA TYR A 120 13.80 9.13 6.37
C TYR A 120 13.43 8.99 4.89
N PRO A 121 14.12 8.15 4.07
CA PRO A 121 13.73 7.93 2.68
C PRO A 121 12.31 7.35 2.53
N LEU A 122 11.92 6.38 3.37
CA LEU A 122 10.57 5.82 3.33
C LEU A 122 9.52 6.89 3.61
N MET A 123 9.72 7.71 4.65
CA MET A 123 8.82 8.80 5.01
C MET A 123 8.72 9.82 3.88
N GLN A 124 9.83 10.18 3.25
CA GLN A 124 9.82 11.07 2.08
C GLN A 124 8.99 10.49 0.93
N CYS A 125 9.09 9.20 0.64
CA CYS A 125 8.26 8.54 -0.37
C CYS A 125 6.77 8.56 0.01
N ILE A 126 6.44 8.29 1.28
CA ILE A 126 5.07 8.30 1.81
C ILE A 126 4.47 9.70 1.68
N VAL A 127 5.14 10.73 2.18
CA VAL A 127 4.68 12.13 2.14
C VAL A 127 4.51 12.60 0.70
N ASN A 128 5.49 12.33 -0.18
CA ASN A 128 5.38 12.70 -1.60
C ASN A 128 4.27 11.94 -2.33
N ASN A 129 3.96 10.72 -1.92
CA ASN A 129 2.80 10.00 -2.44
C ASN A 129 1.49 10.66 -1.99
N GLN A 130 1.37 11.03 -0.72
CA GLN A 130 0.19 11.72 -0.19
C GLN A 130 -0.02 13.09 -0.85
N ALA A 131 1.04 13.88 -1.01
CA ALA A 131 0.99 15.18 -1.70
C ALA A 131 0.50 15.03 -3.15
N ARG A 132 1.03 14.07 -3.91
CA ARG A 132 0.59 13.80 -5.29
C ARG A 132 -0.88 13.37 -5.37
N GLN A 133 -1.37 12.60 -4.40
CA GLN A 133 -2.78 12.20 -4.37
C GLN A 133 -3.69 13.41 -4.09
N LEU A 134 -3.27 14.31 -3.20
CA LEU A 134 -3.98 15.55 -2.93
C LEU A 134 -4.01 16.46 -4.16
N GLU A 135 -2.86 16.72 -4.78
CA GLU A 135 -2.76 17.53 -6.01
C GLU A 135 -3.63 16.97 -7.14
N TYR A 136 -3.65 15.64 -7.29
CA TYR A 136 -4.48 14.99 -8.30
C TYR A 136 -5.97 15.15 -8.01
N SER A 137 -6.39 15.00 -6.74
CA SER A 137 -7.77 15.25 -6.30
C SER A 137 -8.20 16.69 -6.56
N GLU A 138 -7.36 17.66 -6.20
CA GLU A 138 -7.62 19.08 -6.47
C GLU A 138 -7.74 19.39 -7.96
N LYS A 139 -6.88 18.78 -8.78
CA LYS A 139 -6.91 18.95 -10.25
C LYS A 139 -8.23 18.43 -10.83
N ILE A 140 -8.68 17.24 -10.40
CA ILE A 140 -9.97 16.67 -10.80
C ILE A 140 -11.10 17.61 -10.37
N TYR A 141 -11.11 18.04 -9.10
CA TYR A 141 -12.15 18.91 -8.57
C TYR A 141 -12.28 20.23 -9.34
N LYS A 142 -11.15 20.91 -9.62
CA LYS A 142 -11.13 22.15 -10.40
C LYS A 142 -11.65 21.94 -11.81
N MET A 143 -11.27 20.84 -12.45
CA MET A 143 -11.71 20.52 -13.81
C MET A 143 -13.23 20.24 -13.87
N LEU A 144 -13.76 19.44 -12.94
CA LEU A 144 -15.20 19.19 -12.85
C LEU A 144 -16.00 20.47 -12.58
N THR A 145 -15.52 21.30 -11.65
CA THR A 145 -16.14 22.59 -11.34
C THR A 145 -16.18 23.50 -12.56
N LYS A 146 -15.07 23.59 -13.30
CA LYS A 146 -14.99 24.36 -14.54
C LYS A 146 -16.02 23.90 -15.57
N VAL A 147 -16.10 22.59 -15.81
CA VAL A 147 -17.05 22.03 -16.78
C VAL A 147 -18.50 22.27 -16.32
N ALA A 148 -18.82 22.06 -15.04
CA ALA A 148 -20.16 22.32 -14.51
C ALA A 148 -20.61 23.79 -14.62
N LEU A 149 -19.66 24.74 -14.54
CA LEU A 149 -19.94 26.17 -14.68
C LEU A 149 -19.98 26.63 -16.15
N GLU A 150 -19.19 26.03 -17.03
CA GLU A 150 -19.06 26.43 -18.43
C GLU A 150 -20.06 25.72 -19.37
N THR A 151 -20.61 24.59 -18.95
CA THR A 151 -21.48 23.77 -19.82
C THR A 151 -22.86 23.56 -19.19
N ASN A 152 -23.89 24.00 -19.91
CA ASN A 152 -25.29 23.65 -19.63
C ASN A 152 -25.66 22.25 -20.18
N ASN A 153 -24.68 21.45 -20.66
CA ASN A 153 -24.91 20.13 -21.23
C ASN A 153 -24.05 19.06 -20.52
N LEU A 154 -24.65 17.88 -20.31
CA LEU A 154 -24.02 16.74 -19.64
C LEU A 154 -22.90 16.09 -20.50
N GLU A 155 -22.86 16.38 -21.79
CA GLU A 155 -21.94 15.79 -22.78
C GLU A 155 -20.51 16.25 -22.57
N SER A 156 -20.34 17.52 -22.18
CA SER A 156 -19.03 18.09 -21.87
C SER A 156 -18.48 17.55 -20.54
N ILE A 157 -19.34 17.31 -19.55
CA ILE A 157 -18.99 16.66 -18.27
C ILE A 157 -18.53 15.23 -18.52
N SER A 158 -19.28 14.46 -19.32
CA SER A 158 -18.92 13.10 -19.71
C SER A 158 -17.56 13.05 -20.41
N SER A 159 -17.34 13.89 -21.43
CA SER A 159 -16.07 13.94 -22.17
C SER A 159 -14.86 14.33 -21.29
N ALA A 160 -15.06 15.24 -20.33
CA ALA A 160 -14.03 15.62 -19.37
C ALA A 160 -13.69 14.47 -18.41
N LEU A 161 -14.70 13.74 -17.92
CA LEU A 161 -14.51 12.56 -17.07
C LEU A 161 -13.80 11.42 -17.82
N GLU A 162 -14.15 11.16 -19.08
CA GLU A 162 -13.50 10.14 -19.91
C GLU A 162 -12.01 10.42 -20.14
N SER A 163 -11.65 11.70 -20.31
CA SER A 163 -10.25 12.15 -20.42
C SER A 163 -9.46 11.99 -19.12
N ILE A 164 -10.09 12.18 -17.95
CA ILE A 164 -9.44 12.03 -16.64
C ILE A 164 -9.23 10.56 -16.28
N LEU A 165 -10.22 9.72 -16.56
CA LEU A 165 -10.30 8.37 -16.01
C LEU A 165 -9.62 7.29 -16.87
N ASP A 166 -8.90 7.71 -17.93
CA ASP A 166 -8.05 6.90 -18.81
C ASP A 166 -8.58 5.47 -19.04
N GLY A 167 -9.59 5.37 -19.92
CA GLY A 167 -10.21 4.09 -20.30
C GLY A 167 -11.57 3.79 -19.67
N ILE A 168 -12.14 4.71 -18.88
CA ILE A 168 -13.53 4.64 -18.40
C ILE A 168 -14.41 5.45 -19.34
N LYS A 169 -15.43 4.79 -19.92
CA LYS A 169 -16.43 5.42 -20.79
C LYS A 169 -17.66 5.81 -19.97
N VAL A 170 -18.08 7.07 -20.03
CA VAL A 170 -19.20 7.60 -19.24
C VAL A 170 -20.44 7.62 -20.13
N ILE A 171 -21.39 6.73 -19.85
CA ILE A 171 -22.61 6.59 -20.65
C ILE A 171 -23.73 7.38 -19.98
N GLN A 172 -24.30 8.34 -20.71
CA GLN A 172 -25.49 9.08 -20.25
C GLN A 172 -26.74 8.21 -20.36
N HIS A 173 -27.61 8.29 -19.35
CA HIS A 173 -28.84 7.49 -19.28
C HIS A 173 -29.74 7.61 -20.54
N GLY A 174 -29.82 8.79 -21.16
CA GLY A 174 -30.63 9.00 -22.37
C GLY A 174 -30.13 8.27 -23.63
N ALA A 175 -28.86 7.84 -23.68
CA ALA A 175 -28.31 7.05 -24.78
C ALA A 175 -28.63 5.55 -24.66
N LEU A 176 -29.11 5.09 -23.50
CA LEU A 176 -29.41 3.69 -23.22
C LEU A 176 -30.79 3.26 -23.72
N ASP A 177 -31.73 4.20 -23.86
CA ASP A 177 -33.12 3.94 -24.28
C ASP A 177 -33.24 3.35 -25.69
N GLY A 178 -32.19 3.47 -26.52
CA GLY A 178 -32.11 2.87 -27.86
C GLY A 178 -31.24 1.60 -27.97
N MET A 179 -30.56 1.18 -26.89
CA MET A 179 -29.60 0.07 -26.94
C MET A 179 -30.25 -1.26 -26.53
N THR A 180 -30.15 -2.27 -27.39
CA THR A 180 -30.66 -3.62 -27.09
C THR A 180 -29.91 -4.24 -25.91
N ARG A 181 -30.60 -5.11 -25.14
CA ARG A 181 -30.04 -5.84 -23.97
C ARG A 181 -28.72 -6.57 -24.25
N GLU A 182 -28.45 -6.89 -25.50
CA GLU A 182 -27.24 -7.58 -25.97
C GLU A 182 -26.04 -6.62 -26.09
N ALA A 183 -26.26 -5.38 -26.53
CA ALA A 183 -25.22 -4.33 -26.58
C ALA A 183 -24.78 -3.90 -25.17
N LEU A 184 -25.73 -3.86 -24.22
CA LEU A 184 -25.45 -3.60 -22.80
C LEU A 184 -24.57 -4.68 -22.15
N LYS A 185 -24.78 -5.96 -22.51
CA LYS A 185 -23.95 -7.07 -22.02
C LYS A 185 -22.52 -7.04 -22.56
N ILE A 186 -22.31 -6.55 -23.78
CA ILE A 186 -20.98 -6.44 -24.40
C ILE A 186 -20.17 -5.32 -23.75
N LEU A 187 -20.80 -4.17 -23.48
CA LEU A 187 -20.19 -3.05 -22.76
C LEU A 187 -19.75 -3.45 -21.34
N ASN A 188 -20.59 -4.21 -20.64
CA ASN A 188 -20.33 -4.65 -19.27
C ASN A 188 -19.21 -5.71 -19.13
N ARG A 189 -18.85 -6.40 -20.23
CA ARG A 189 -17.77 -7.41 -20.22
C ARG A 189 -16.38 -6.84 -20.46
N ARG A 190 -16.25 -5.57 -20.90
CA ARG A 190 -14.97 -5.04 -21.40
C ARG A 190 -14.40 -3.82 -20.69
N ASN A 191 -15.13 -3.05 -19.89
CA ASN A 191 -14.50 -2.06 -19.00
C ASN A 191 -15.46 -1.49 -17.96
N ARG A 192 -14.86 -0.96 -16.89
CA ARG A 192 -15.45 -0.21 -15.78
C ARG A 192 -16.38 0.91 -16.32
N ILE A 193 -17.68 0.82 -16.08
CA ILE A 193 -18.68 1.82 -16.47
C ILE A 193 -19.30 2.43 -15.20
N VAL A 194 -19.45 3.76 -15.18
CA VAL A 194 -20.19 4.50 -14.15
C VAL A 194 -21.44 5.09 -14.80
N TYR A 195 -22.60 4.87 -14.18
CA TYR A 195 -23.88 5.40 -14.64
C TYR A 195 -24.14 6.76 -13.98
N LEU A 196 -24.41 7.79 -14.78
CA LEU A 196 -24.88 9.11 -14.35
C LEU A 196 -26.23 9.43 -14.98
#